data_AF-A0A920KL72-F1
#
_entry.id   AF-A0A920KL72-F1
#
_cell.length_a   1.000
_cell.length_b   1.000
_cell.length_c   1.000
_cell.angle_alpha   90.00
_cell.angle_beta   90.00
_cell.angle_gamma   90.00
#
_symmetry.space_group_name_H-M   'P 1'
#
loop_
_entity.id
_entity.type
_entity.pdbx_description
1 polymer ?
#
loop_
_entity_poly.entity_id
_entity_poly.type
_entity_poly.pdbx_seq_one_letter_code
_entity_poly.pdbx_strand_id
1 'polypeptide(L)'
;MFWEISEISYEDLVLPQYKGRVCSRTGFHPYNISLFSALVAHHGEEWFEDYIIKLKNNLARRPQGNDRDQVKAIYARVCDLSIGNHYYYFKNVIGRESKNLA
;
A
#
# COMPACT_ATOMS: atom_id res chain seq x y z
N MET A 1 22.02 1.07 -1.00
CA MET A 1 21.39 1.84 -2.09
C MET A 1 19.93 2.02 -1.74
N PHE A 2 19.62 3.07 -0.98
CA PHE A 2 18.25 3.46 -0.69
C PHE A 2 17.77 4.23 -1.91
N TRP A 3 16.74 3.74 -2.60
CA TRP A 3 16.11 4.48 -3.68
C TRP A 3 15.26 5.56 -3.04
N GLU A 4 15.62 6.82 -3.25
CA GLU A 4 14.84 7.96 -2.80
C GLU A 4 13.60 8.05 -3.68
N ILE A 5 12.44 7.70 -3.11
CA ILE A 5 11.14 7.83 -3.79
C ILE A 5 10.74 9.29 -3.65
N SER A 6 11.02 10.10 -4.66
CA SER A 6 10.65 11.53 -4.67
C SER A 6 9.20 11.74 -5.09
N GLU A 7 8.67 10.91 -5.99
CA GLU A 7 7.29 10.94 -6.48
C GLU A 7 6.83 9.49 -6.77
N ILE A 8 5.57 9.19 -6.43
CA ILE A 8 4.95 7.88 -6.68
C ILE A 8 3.44 8.05 -6.90
N SER A 9 2.88 7.33 -7.88
CA SER A 9 1.44 7.25 -8.12
C SER A 9 0.86 5.87 -7.81
N TYR A 10 -0.46 5.70 -7.95
CA TYR A 10 -1.09 4.39 -7.78
C TYR A 10 -0.66 3.42 -8.89
N GLU A 11 -0.55 3.93 -10.11
CA GLU A 11 -0.11 3.21 -11.31
C GLU A 11 1.31 2.67 -11.15
N ASP A 12 2.18 3.35 -10.41
CA ASP A 12 3.54 2.90 -10.20
C ASP A 12 3.64 1.60 -9.41
N LEU A 13 2.64 1.26 -8.59
CA LEU A 13 2.66 0.07 -7.73
C LEU A 13 2.78 -1.25 -8.51
N VAL A 14 2.45 -1.23 -9.80
CA VAL A 14 2.54 -2.39 -10.69
C VAL A 14 3.85 -2.46 -11.48
N LEU A 15 4.73 -1.47 -11.35
CA LEU A 15 5.99 -1.44 -12.09
C LEU A 15 6.93 -2.60 -11.67
N PRO A 16 7.72 -3.16 -12.60
CA PRO A 16 8.53 -4.35 -12.33
C PRO A 16 9.53 -4.20 -11.16
N GLN A 17 10.04 -3.00 -10.91
CA GLN A 17 10.97 -2.74 -9.81
C GLN A 17 10.36 -2.95 -8.42
N TYR A 18 9.02 -3.03 -8.30
CA TYR A 18 8.32 -3.25 -7.04
C TYR A 18 7.80 -4.69 -6.86
N LYS A 19 8.20 -5.61 -7.75
CA LYS A 19 7.82 -7.03 -7.64
C LYS A 19 8.26 -7.62 -6.29
N GLY A 20 7.29 -8.14 -5.53
CA GLY A 20 7.52 -8.69 -4.20
C GLY A 20 7.83 -7.63 -3.12
N ARG A 21 7.57 -6.35 -3.40
CA ARG A 21 7.94 -5.21 -2.53
C ARG A 21 6.73 -4.38 -2.10
N VAL A 22 5.51 -4.76 -2.50
CA VAL A 22 4.27 -4.07 -2.13
C VAL A 22 3.53 -4.84 -1.04
N CYS A 23 3.07 -4.17 0.01
CA CYS A 23 2.08 -4.71 0.93
C CYS A 23 0.73 -4.02 0.74
N SER A 24 -0.34 -4.75 1.02
CA SER A 24 -1.67 -4.17 1.12
C SER A 24 -2.52 -4.97 2.10
N ARG A 25 -3.56 -4.32 2.62
CA ARG A 25 -4.67 -5.02 3.26
C ARG A 25 -5.58 -5.65 2.21
N THR A 26 -6.59 -6.39 2.66
CA THR A 26 -7.59 -6.99 1.75
C THR A 26 -8.17 -5.97 0.75
N GLY A 27 -8.23 -6.35 -0.53
CA GLY A 27 -8.85 -5.55 -1.59
C GLY A 27 -10.35 -5.30 -1.37
N PHE A 28 -11.01 -6.17 -0.60
CA PHE A 28 -12.43 -6.04 -0.25
C PHE A 28 -12.71 -5.04 0.89
N HIS A 29 -11.68 -4.39 1.44
CA HIS A 29 -11.92 -3.35 2.43
C HIS A 29 -12.55 -2.13 1.77
N PRO A 30 -13.53 -1.44 2.39
CA PRO A 30 -14.20 -0.28 1.78
C PRO A 30 -13.26 0.78 1.21
N TYR A 31 -12.14 1.05 1.88
CA TYR A 31 -11.13 2.01 1.36
C TYR A 31 -10.49 1.56 0.05
N ASN A 32 -10.17 0.27 -0.08
CA ASN A 32 -9.61 -0.27 -1.33
C ASN A 32 -10.68 -0.35 -2.40
N ILE A 33 -11.92 -0.75 -2.05
CA ILE A 33 -13.05 -0.73 -3.00
C ILE A 33 -13.25 0.68 -3.56
N SER A 34 -13.32 1.71 -2.71
CA SER A 34 -13.49 3.09 -3.16
C SER A 34 -12.33 3.58 -4.04
N LEU A 35 -11.08 3.26 -3.68
CA LEU A 35 -9.92 3.59 -4.51
C LEU A 35 -9.99 2.87 -5.87
N PHE A 36 -10.30 1.58 -5.87
CA PHE A 36 -10.41 0.78 -7.08
C PHE A 36 -11.55 1.27 -7.98
N SER A 37 -12.70 1.65 -7.42
CA SER A 37 -13.78 2.28 -8.17
C SER A 37 -13.34 3.60 -8.82
N ALA A 38 -12.53 4.42 -8.13
CA ALA A 38 -11.97 5.63 -8.73
C ALA A 38 -11.00 5.31 -9.88
N LEU A 39 -10.12 4.31 -9.71
CA LEU A 39 -9.21 3.88 -10.77
C LEU A 39 -9.96 3.34 -11.99
N VAL A 40 -11.03 2.56 -11.80
CA VAL A 40 -11.92 2.11 -12.89
C VAL A 40 -12.57 3.30 -13.58
N ALA A 41 -13.07 4.30 -12.83
CA ALA A 41 -13.69 5.49 -13.41
C ALA A 41 -12.72 6.33 -14.23
N HIS A 42 -11.42 6.36 -13.87
CA HIS A 42 -10.40 7.14 -14.56
C HIS A 42 -9.80 6.41 -15.77
N HIS A 43 -9.59 5.10 -15.67
CA HIS A 43 -8.80 4.33 -16.66
C HIS A 43 -9.62 3.28 -17.42
N GLY A 44 -10.84 2.97 -16.99
CA GLY A 44 -11.69 1.93 -17.56
C GLY A 44 -11.46 0.54 -16.96
N GLU A 45 -12.39 -0.39 -17.25
CA GLU A 45 -12.40 -1.74 -16.69
C GLU A 45 -11.23 -2.60 -17.19
N GLU A 46 -10.93 -2.57 -18.48
CA GLU A 46 -9.85 -3.37 -19.09
C GLU A 46 -8.49 -3.01 -18.50
N TRP A 47 -8.21 -1.72 -18.34
CA TRP A 47 -6.99 -1.25 -17.69
C TRP A 47 -6.92 -1.73 -16.23
N PHE A 48 -8.05 -1.63 -15.50
CA PHE A 48 -8.09 -2.00 -14.09
C PHE A 48 -7.92 -3.51 -13.88
N GLU A 49 -8.45 -4.35 -14.77
CA GLU A 49 -8.25 -5.79 -14.72
C GLU A 49 -6.77 -6.17 -14.85
N ASP A 50 -6.06 -5.58 -15.82
CA ASP A 50 -4.61 -5.77 -15.96
C ASP A 50 -3.84 -5.23 -14.74
N TYR A 51 -4.19 -4.01 -14.28
CA TYR A 51 -3.59 -3.37 -13.12
C TYR A 51 -3.73 -4.24 -11.86
N ILE A 52 -4.92 -4.76 -11.54
CA ILE A 52 -5.14 -5.50 -10.30
C ILE A 52 -4.41 -6.85 -10.31
N ILE A 53 -4.28 -7.49 -11.48
CA ILE A 53 -3.49 -8.71 -11.65
C ILE A 53 -2.01 -8.42 -11.42
N LYS A 54 -1.47 -7.35 -12.02
CA LYS A 54 -0.08 -6.95 -11.81
C LYS A 54 0.19 -6.52 -10.36
N LEU A 55 -0.74 -5.80 -9.73
CA LEU A 55 -0.62 -5.40 -8.33
C LEU A 55 -0.54 -6.63 -7.43
N LYS A 56 -1.41 -7.63 -7.66
CA LYS A 56 -1.37 -8.92 -6.95
C LYS A 56 -0.01 -9.60 -7.12
N ASN A 57 0.57 -9.59 -8.31
CA ASN A 57 1.88 -10.18 -8.59
C ASN A 57 3.05 -9.42 -7.94
N ASN A 58 2.85 -8.13 -7.62
CA ASN A 58 3.84 -7.31 -6.92
C ASN A 58 3.76 -7.41 -5.39
N LEU A 59 2.74 -8.09 -4.84
CA LEU A 59 2.60 -8.23 -3.41
C LEU A 59 3.73 -9.09 -2.80
N ALA A 60 4.36 -8.58 -1.75
CA ALA A 60 5.37 -9.27 -0.94
C ALA A 60 4.79 -10.47 -0.16
N ARG A 61 3.48 -10.45 0.11
CA ARG A 61 2.74 -11.46 0.85
C ARG A 61 1.24 -11.36 0.55
N ARG A 62 0.46 -12.38 0.91
CA ARG A 62 -1.00 -12.32 0.82
C ARG A 62 -1.54 -11.11 1.61
N PRO A 63 -2.57 -10.39 1.09
CA PRO A 63 -3.15 -9.27 1.80
C PRO A 63 -3.64 -9.64 3.20
N GLN A 64 -3.19 -8.91 4.22
CA GLN A 64 -3.52 -9.22 5.62
C GLN A 64 -3.39 -7.99 6.52
N GLY A 65 -4.09 -8.00 7.67
CA GLY A 65 -4.03 -6.92 8.65
C GLY A 65 -4.76 -5.64 8.22
N ASN A 66 -4.59 -4.58 9.02
CA ASN A 66 -5.11 -3.24 8.74
C ASN A 66 -3.98 -2.29 8.24
N ASP A 67 -4.31 -1.02 7.99
CA ASP A 67 -3.35 0.00 7.52
C ASP A 67 -2.16 0.19 8.48
N ARG A 68 -2.38 0.08 9.81
CA ARG A 68 -1.28 0.18 10.78
C ARG A 68 -0.34 -1.01 10.68
N ASP A 69 -0.85 -2.18 10.36
CA ASP A 69 -0.04 -3.36 10.16
C ASP A 69 0.80 -3.27 8.87
N GLN A 70 0.36 -2.50 7.86
CA GLN A 70 1.18 -2.20 6.69
C GLN A 70 2.31 -1.23 7.02
N VAL A 71 2.04 -0.18 7.81
CA VAL A 71 3.09 0.72 8.33
C VAL A 71 4.14 -0.06 9.13
N LYS A 72 3.71 -0.99 9.99
CA LYS A 72 4.63 -1.89 10.72
C LYS A 72 5.40 -2.81 9.78
N ALA A 73 4.78 -3.31 8.72
CA ALA A 73 5.43 -4.18 7.74
C ALA A 73 6.53 -3.46 6.96
N ILE A 74 6.30 -2.20 6.57
CA ILE A 74 7.33 -1.34 5.97
C ILE A 74 8.48 -1.12 6.96
N TYR A 75 8.16 -0.78 8.22
CA TYR A 75 9.18 -0.61 9.26
C TYR A 75 10.02 -1.88 9.48
N ALA A 76 9.38 -3.05 9.42
CA ALA A 76 10.02 -4.35 9.53
C ALA A 76 10.68 -4.86 8.23
N ARG A 77 10.71 -4.04 7.16
CA ARG A 77 11.28 -4.37 5.84
C ARG A 77 10.68 -5.62 5.19
N VAL A 78 9.41 -5.91 5.46
CA VAL A 78 8.67 -6.98 4.77
C VAL A 78 8.32 -6.56 3.34
N CYS A 79 8.15 -5.26 3.12
CA CYS A 79 7.85 -4.61 1.85
C CYS A 79 8.33 -3.15 1.94
N ASP A 80 8.45 -2.50 0.80
CA ASP A 80 8.93 -1.12 0.71
C ASP A 80 7.77 -0.12 0.55
N LEU A 81 6.64 -0.58 0.02
CA LEU A 81 5.49 0.25 -0.32
C LEU A 81 4.19 -0.34 0.24
N SER A 82 3.24 0.52 0.59
CA SER A 82 1.85 0.13 0.84
C SER A 82 0.89 1.28 0.63
N ILE A 83 -0.36 0.96 0.32
CA ILE A 83 -1.46 1.93 0.34
C ILE A 83 -2.11 1.90 1.73
N GLY A 84 -2.30 3.08 2.33
CA GLY A 84 -3.03 3.24 3.58
C GLY A 84 -3.45 4.68 3.78
N ASN A 85 -4.51 4.90 4.58
CA ASN A 85 -4.96 6.24 4.86
C ASN A 85 -3.99 6.98 5.78
N HIS A 86 -3.66 8.23 5.40
CA HIS A 86 -2.68 9.08 6.08
C HIS A 86 -2.87 9.17 7.61
N TYR A 87 -4.10 9.22 8.10
CA TYR A 87 -4.38 9.33 9.54
C TYR A 87 -3.89 8.12 10.34
N TYR A 88 -3.73 6.94 9.74
CA TYR A 88 -3.13 5.78 10.41
C TYR A 88 -1.62 5.90 10.56
N TYR A 89 -0.93 6.57 9.63
CA TYR A 89 0.48 6.89 9.78
C TYR A 89 0.70 7.81 10.99
N PHE A 90 0.00 8.94 11.02
CA PHE A 90 0.13 9.89 12.14
C PHE A 90 -0.29 9.28 13.48
N LYS A 91 -1.37 8.51 13.52
CA LYS A 91 -1.78 7.82 14.76
C LYS A 91 -0.74 6.82 15.25
N ASN A 92 0.00 6.17 14.34
CA ASN A 92 1.12 5.29 14.72
C ASN A 92 2.34 6.08 15.22
N VAL A 93 2.64 7.23 14.62
CA VAL A 93 3.73 8.12 15.07
C VAL A 93 3.42 8.68 16.45
N ILE A 94 2.24 9.30 16.63
CA ILE A 94 1.78 9.84 17.92
C ILE A 94 1.69 8.75 18.99
N GLY A 95 1.18 7.56 18.62
CA GLY A 95 1.12 6.41 19.53
C GLY A 95 2.49 5.84 19.92
N ARG A 96 3.55 6.08 19.13
CA ARG A 96 4.93 5.75 19.47
C ARG A 96 5.54 6.78 20.40
N GLU A 97 5.35 8.07 20.14
CA GLU A 97 5.82 9.15 21.04
C GLU A 97 5.24 8.98 22.44
N SER A 98 3.94 8.71 22.55
CA SER A 98 3.29 8.46 23.85
C SER A 98 3.82 7.22 24.58
N LYS A 99 4.36 6.22 23.88
CA LYS A 99 4.95 5.02 24.49
C LYS A 99 6.43 5.16 24.84
N ASN A 100 7.13 6.12 24.23
CA ASN A 100 8.51 6.44 24.54
C ASN A 100 8.63 7.52 25.65
N LEU A 101 7.51 8.14 26.03
CA LEU A 101 7.39 9.12 27.12
C LEU A 101 6.83 8.52 28.43
N ALA A 102 6.59 7.21 28.45
CA ALA A 102 6.17 6.44 29.63
C ALA A 102 7.23 5.37 29.93
#